data_AF-A0A7X7DPD9-F1
#
_entry.id   AF-A0A7X7DPD9-F1
#
_cell.length_a   1.000
_cell.length_b   1.000
_cell.length_c   1.000
_cell.angle_alpha   90.00
_cell.angle_beta   90.00
_cell.angle_gamma   90.00
#
_symmetry.space_group_name_H-M   'P 1'
#
loop_
_entity.id
_entity.type
_entity.pdbx_description
1 polymer ?
#
loop_
_entity_poly.entity_id
_entity_poly.type
_entity_poly.pdbx_seq_one_letter_code
_entity_poly.pdbx_strand_id
1 'polypeptide(L)'
;MSTNSLFDRYFSTAMRIHAICTDLGLSKDIAKLYVYIYVKATESSDGLEYFDGDCTVEIEALKALLKRGISDAVICDGELTSETFLEIFKSYVSKAVTNVECNLQREYGLENVLRGELANRLRLHIDENYRKEHIETFKTKVLTAIHLYNDEKVKLSNLNYQIKLAKQEQEFEALFD
;
A
#
# COMPACT_ATOMS: atom_id res chain seq x y z
N MET A 1 25.81 -1.38 11.57
CA MET A 1 24.51 -1.34 12.29
C MET A 1 24.04 -2.77 12.51
N SER A 2 23.58 -3.14 13.71
CA SER A 2 23.01 -4.48 13.93
C SER A 2 21.66 -4.57 13.22
N THR A 3 21.32 -5.74 12.68
CA THR A 3 20.01 -6.03 12.05
C THR A 3 18.83 -5.67 12.95
N ASN A 4 18.97 -5.86 14.26
CA ASN A 4 17.95 -5.49 15.25
C ASN A 4 17.66 -3.97 15.27
N SER A 5 18.70 -3.13 15.20
CA SER A 5 18.53 -1.66 15.22
C SER A 5 17.80 -1.11 13.99
N LEU A 6 17.89 -1.82 12.86
CA LEU A 6 17.26 -1.43 11.60
C LEU A 6 15.78 -1.83 11.58
N PHE A 7 15.48 -3.03 12.10
CA PHE A 7 14.11 -3.50 12.29
C PHE A 7 13.32 -2.63 13.26
N ASP A 8 13.92 -2.23 14.39
CA ASP A 8 13.27 -1.37 15.39
C ASP A 8 12.92 0.00 14.81
N ARG A 9 13.83 0.58 14.02
CA ARG A 9 13.60 1.86 13.35
C ARG A 9 12.51 1.77 12.29
N TYR A 10 12.51 0.69 11.50
CA TYR A 10 11.46 0.42 10.52
C TYR A 10 10.10 0.28 11.20
N PHE A 11 10.00 -0.56 12.23
CA PHE A 11 8.76 -0.81 12.95
C PHE A 11 8.22 0.46 13.62
N SER A 12 9.09 1.22 14.30
CA SER A 12 8.72 2.50 14.92
C SER A 12 8.18 3.49 13.89
N THR A 13 8.86 3.63 12.74
CA THR A 13 8.40 4.50 11.65
C THR A 13 7.06 4.04 11.08
N ALA A 14 6.89 2.75 10.85
CA ALA A 14 5.64 2.19 10.34
C ALA A 14 4.46 2.47 11.27
N MET A 15 4.67 2.33 12.59
CA MET A 15 3.66 2.65 13.59
C MET A 15 3.27 4.14 13.61
N ARG A 16 4.25 5.04 13.42
CA ARG A 16 3.99 6.49 13.32
C ARG A 16 3.19 6.83 12.08
N ILE A 17 3.58 6.29 10.92
CA ILE A 17 2.85 6.49 9.65
C ILE A 17 1.43 5.97 9.79
N HIS A 18 1.23 4.80 10.38
CA HIS A 18 -0.09 4.25 10.63
C HIS A 18 -0.94 5.18 11.50
N ALA A 19 -0.42 5.65 12.62
CA ALA A 19 -1.12 6.58 13.51
C ALA A 19 -1.51 7.89 12.82
N ILE A 20 -0.63 8.45 11.99
CA ILE A 20 -0.93 9.65 11.19
C ILE A 20 -2.08 9.36 10.22
N CYS A 21 -2.00 8.26 9.48
CA CYS A 21 -3.06 7.87 8.54
C CYS A 21 -4.40 7.67 9.24
N THR A 22 -4.39 7.04 10.42
CA THR A 22 -5.56 6.88 11.27
C THR A 22 -6.19 8.23 11.64
N ASP A 23 -5.39 9.18 12.12
CA ASP A 23 -5.90 10.51 12.50
C ASP A 23 -6.41 11.31 11.30
N LEU A 24 -5.83 11.09 10.12
CA LEU A 24 -6.30 11.65 8.84
C LEU A 24 -7.53 10.92 8.26
N GLY A 25 -8.00 9.85 8.89
CA GLY A 25 -9.12 9.03 8.41
C GLY A 25 -8.80 8.20 7.17
N LEU A 26 -7.53 7.95 6.88
CA LEU A 26 -7.08 7.14 5.75
C LEU A 26 -7.16 5.64 6.09
N SER A 27 -7.34 4.81 5.05
CA SER A 27 -7.44 3.37 5.22
C SER A 27 -6.10 2.73 5.60
N LYS A 28 -6.17 1.54 6.19
CA LYS A 28 -5.00 0.71 6.52
C LYS A 28 -4.14 0.40 5.29
N ASP A 29 -4.75 0.26 4.11
CA ASP A 29 -4.01 -0.02 2.87
C ASP A 29 -3.26 1.20 2.34
N ILE A 30 -3.81 2.41 2.54
CA ILE A 30 -3.07 3.65 2.26
C ILE A 30 -1.93 3.83 3.27
N ALA A 31 -2.13 3.49 4.55
CA ALA A 31 -1.06 3.54 5.54
C ALA A 31 0.11 2.63 5.15
N LYS A 32 -0.16 1.39 4.70
CA LYS A 32 0.87 0.46 4.21
C LYS A 32 1.56 0.96 2.93
N LEU A 33 0.81 1.60 2.02
CA LEU A 33 1.40 2.26 0.85
C LEU A 33 2.39 3.34 1.27
N TYR A 34 2.04 4.16 2.27
CA TYR A 34 2.92 5.23 2.76
C TYR A 34 4.14 4.70 3.51
N VAL A 35 4.05 3.57 4.20
CA VAL A 35 5.23 2.87 4.73
C VAL A 35 6.15 2.45 3.59
N TYR A 36 5.60 1.90 2.50
CA TYR A 36 6.38 1.53 1.32
C TYR A 36 7.07 2.74 0.66
N ILE A 37 6.35 3.84 0.48
CA ILE A 37 6.90 5.09 -0.07
C ILE A 37 8.07 5.58 0.80
N TYR A 38 7.90 5.61 2.12
CA TYR A 38 8.96 6.01 3.06
C TYR A 38 10.22 5.14 2.91
N VAL A 39 10.04 3.82 2.87
CA VAL A 39 11.15 2.86 2.78
C VAL A 39 11.91 3.05 1.47
N LYS A 40 11.21 3.09 0.33
CA LYS A 40 11.87 3.29 -0.96
C LYS A 40 12.55 4.64 -1.08
N ALA A 41 11.92 5.70 -0.57
CA ALA A 41 12.55 7.01 -0.56
C ALA A 41 13.77 7.09 0.36
N THR A 42 13.85 6.28 1.42
CA THR A 42 15.02 6.27 2.31
C THR A 42 16.13 5.33 1.85
N GLU A 43 15.79 4.28 1.10
CA GLU A 43 16.76 3.36 0.47
C GLU A 43 17.35 3.93 -0.84
N SER A 44 16.58 4.72 -1.58
CA SER A 44 17.02 5.35 -2.82
C SER A 44 17.92 6.56 -2.57
N SER A 45 18.93 6.75 -3.42
CA SER A 45 19.72 8.00 -3.47
C SER A 45 18.88 9.21 -3.85
N ASP A 46 17.78 8.98 -4.57
CA ASP A 46 16.97 10.03 -5.21
C ASP A 46 15.77 10.43 -4.32
N GLY A 47 15.66 9.85 -3.12
CA GLY A 47 14.56 10.19 -2.22
C GLY A 47 13.20 9.83 -2.81
N LEU A 48 12.25 10.76 -2.71
CA LEU A 48 10.92 10.60 -3.31
C LEU A 48 10.94 10.63 -4.84
N GLU A 49 11.98 11.19 -5.46
CA GLU A 49 12.13 11.25 -6.93
C GLU A 49 12.36 9.86 -7.54
N TYR A 50 12.66 8.85 -6.70
CA TYR A 50 12.63 7.44 -7.10
C TYR A 50 11.34 7.07 -7.85
N PHE A 51 10.20 7.63 -7.45
CA PHE A 51 8.91 7.31 -8.06
C PHE A 51 8.66 8.02 -9.39
N ASP A 52 9.49 9.01 -9.74
CA ASP A 52 9.45 9.69 -11.03
C ASP A 52 10.26 8.93 -12.11
N GLY A 53 11.04 7.92 -11.69
CA GLY A 53 11.85 7.06 -12.56
C GLY A 53 11.06 5.98 -13.29
N ASP A 54 11.76 5.29 -14.19
CA ASP A 54 11.21 4.14 -14.92
C ASP A 54 10.91 2.97 -13.96
N CYS A 55 9.65 2.53 -13.95
CA CYS A 55 9.15 1.45 -13.10
C CYS A 55 9.23 0.06 -13.77
N THR A 56 9.96 -0.06 -14.89
CA THR A 56 10.11 -1.30 -15.65
C THR A 56 10.62 -2.44 -14.80
N VAL A 57 11.59 -2.23 -13.89
CA VAL A 57 12.15 -3.30 -13.04
C VAL A 57 11.11 -3.86 -12.08
N GLU A 58 10.32 -3.01 -11.44
CA GLU A 58 9.24 -3.39 -10.53
C GLU A 58 8.12 -4.11 -11.30
N ILE A 59 7.75 -3.60 -12.48
CA ILE A 59 6.79 -4.25 -13.38
C ILE A 59 7.27 -5.64 -13.77
N GLU A 60 8.54 -5.82 -14.14
CA GLU A 60 9.12 -7.11 -14.50
C GLU A 60 9.19 -8.08 -13.32
N ALA A 61 9.57 -7.61 -12.13
CA ALA A 61 9.54 -8.42 -10.91
C ALA A 61 8.12 -8.90 -10.59
N LEU A 62 7.12 -8.05 -10.83
CA LEU A 62 5.71 -8.38 -10.63
C LEU A 62 5.20 -9.36 -11.70
N LYS A 63 5.59 -9.19 -12.97
CA LYS A 63 5.34 -10.20 -14.03
C LYS A 63 5.92 -11.55 -13.67
N ALA A 64 7.14 -11.59 -13.12
CA ALA A 64 7.79 -12.82 -12.69
C ALA A 64 7.08 -13.49 -11.49
N LEU A 65 6.66 -12.70 -10.50
CA LEU A 65 5.89 -13.17 -9.33
C LEU A 65 4.51 -13.72 -9.71
N LEU A 66 3.88 -13.16 -10.74
CA LEU A 66 2.57 -13.57 -11.22
C LEU A 66 2.57 -14.83 -12.11
N LYS A 67 3.74 -15.47 -12.34
CA LYS A 67 3.95 -16.72 -13.10
C LYS A 67 2.84 -17.06 -14.11
N ARG A 68 2.97 -16.52 -15.33
CA ARG A 68 2.14 -16.72 -16.55
C ARG A 68 0.79 -16.01 -16.58
N GLY A 69 0.57 -15.21 -17.63
CA GLY A 69 -0.77 -14.94 -18.13
C GLY A 69 -1.00 -13.61 -18.84
N ILE A 70 -0.13 -12.61 -18.68
CA ILE A 70 -0.22 -11.41 -19.52
C ILE A 70 0.53 -11.74 -20.80
N SER A 71 -0.20 -12.10 -21.86
CA SER A 71 0.39 -12.27 -23.18
C SER A 71 1.18 -11.00 -23.51
N ASP A 72 2.45 -11.16 -23.90
CA ASP A 72 3.34 -10.07 -24.32
C ASP A 72 2.71 -9.15 -25.38
N ALA A 73 1.69 -9.63 -26.11
CA ALA A 73 0.97 -8.88 -27.13
C ALA A 73 0.15 -7.68 -26.62
N VAL A 74 -0.09 -7.54 -25.32
CA VAL A 74 -0.89 -6.41 -24.79
C VAL A 74 -0.02 -5.24 -24.34
N ILE A 75 1.26 -5.48 -24.02
CA ILE A 75 2.16 -4.47 -23.44
C ILE A 75 3.07 -3.83 -24.50
N CYS A 76 3.22 -4.44 -25.68
CA CYS A 76 4.31 -4.09 -26.60
C CYS A 76 3.94 -3.23 -27.82
N ASP A 77 2.71 -2.75 -27.98
CA ASP A 77 2.38 -1.85 -29.11
C ASP A 77 1.78 -0.53 -28.62
N GLY A 78 2.66 0.45 -28.38
CA GLY A 78 2.51 1.86 -28.72
C GLY A 78 1.42 2.73 -28.08
N GLU A 79 0.26 2.21 -27.67
CA GLU A 79 -0.86 3.04 -27.20
C GLU A 79 -1.68 2.32 -26.11
N LEU A 80 -1.03 1.93 -25.01
CA LEU A 80 -1.75 1.64 -23.76
C LEU A 80 -2.06 2.97 -23.07
N THR A 81 -3.28 3.46 -23.22
CA THR A 81 -3.76 4.55 -22.37
C THR A 81 -3.81 4.07 -20.92
N SER A 82 -3.63 4.99 -19.96
CA SER A 82 -3.70 4.68 -18.52
C SER A 82 -5.00 3.95 -18.14
N GLU A 83 -6.09 4.21 -18.86
CA GLU A 83 -7.41 3.61 -18.65
C GLU A 83 -7.49 2.15 -19.15
N THR A 84 -7.01 1.88 -20.36
CA THR A 84 -7.00 0.51 -20.92
C THR A 84 -6.04 -0.39 -20.15
N PHE A 85 -4.88 0.13 -19.74
CA PHE A 85 -3.99 -0.59 -18.85
C PHE A 85 -4.63 -0.86 -17.49
N LEU A 86 -5.32 0.13 -16.89
CA LEU A 86 -6.04 -0.07 -15.62
C LEU A 86 -7.09 -1.17 -15.72
N GLU A 87 -7.77 -1.28 -16.85
CA GLU A 87 -8.81 -2.29 -17.10
C GLU A 87 -8.20 -3.69 -17.24
N ILE A 88 -7.10 -3.82 -17.99
CA ILE A 88 -6.31 -5.06 -18.10
C ILE A 88 -5.71 -5.44 -16.74
N PHE A 89 -5.18 -4.49 -16.00
CA PHE A 89 -4.65 -4.68 -14.67
C PHE A 89 -5.73 -5.16 -13.69
N LYS A 90 -6.88 -4.48 -13.65
CA LYS A 90 -8.06 -4.90 -12.86
C LYS A 90 -8.55 -6.28 -13.27
N SER A 91 -8.46 -6.64 -14.55
CA SER A 91 -8.88 -7.95 -15.06
C SER A 91 -7.91 -9.07 -14.68
N TYR A 92 -6.61 -8.89 -14.90
CA TYR A 92 -5.61 -9.95 -14.79
C TYR A 92 -4.93 -10.01 -13.44
N VAL A 93 -4.52 -8.86 -12.89
CA VAL A 93 -3.88 -8.81 -11.57
C VAL A 93 -4.90 -9.12 -10.49
N SER A 94 -6.12 -8.56 -10.56
CA SER A 94 -7.17 -8.93 -9.59
C SER A 94 -7.45 -10.43 -9.64
N LYS A 95 -7.54 -11.06 -10.82
CA LYS A 95 -7.78 -12.52 -10.93
C LYS A 95 -6.60 -13.37 -10.48
N ALA A 96 -5.36 -13.00 -10.84
CA ALA A 96 -4.17 -13.75 -10.44
C ALA A 96 -3.93 -13.63 -8.93
N VAL A 97 -4.08 -12.44 -8.37
CA VAL A 97 -4.08 -12.18 -6.92
C VAL A 97 -5.21 -12.96 -6.26
N THR A 98 -6.44 -12.91 -6.80
CA THR A 98 -7.59 -13.71 -6.32
C THR A 98 -7.31 -15.21 -6.37
N ASN A 99 -6.56 -15.72 -7.36
CA ASN A 99 -6.24 -17.15 -7.44
C ASN A 99 -5.20 -17.58 -6.41
N VAL A 100 -4.14 -16.78 -6.22
CA VAL A 100 -3.16 -17.02 -5.13
C VAL A 100 -3.86 -16.94 -3.77
N GLU A 101 -4.83 -16.04 -3.62
CA GLU A 101 -5.67 -15.88 -2.43
C GLU A 101 -6.62 -17.04 -2.21
N CYS A 102 -7.34 -17.48 -3.23
CA CYS A 102 -8.19 -18.66 -3.17
C CYS A 102 -7.36 -19.87 -2.77
N ASN A 103 -6.13 -20.01 -3.27
CA ASN A 103 -5.24 -21.09 -2.86
C ASN A 103 -4.78 -20.93 -1.41
N LEU A 104 -4.35 -19.72 -0.98
CA LEU A 104 -3.93 -19.48 0.40
C LEU A 104 -5.06 -19.66 1.41
N GLN A 105 -6.26 -19.18 1.10
CA GLN A 105 -7.43 -19.33 1.96
C GLN A 105 -7.96 -20.76 1.97
N ARG A 106 -7.94 -21.44 0.82
CA ARG A 106 -8.40 -22.83 0.72
C ARG A 106 -7.43 -23.83 1.33
N GLU A 107 -6.12 -23.59 1.22
CA GLU A 107 -5.07 -24.48 1.75
C GLU A 107 -4.69 -24.15 3.20
N TYR A 108 -4.77 -22.88 3.62
CA TYR A 108 -4.27 -22.43 4.94
C TYR A 108 -5.26 -21.60 5.75
N GLY A 109 -6.45 -21.29 5.24
CA GLY A 109 -7.46 -20.49 5.95
C GLY A 109 -7.08 -19.02 6.17
N LEU A 110 -6.04 -18.53 5.47
CA LEU A 110 -5.50 -17.19 5.65
C LEU A 110 -6.22 -16.17 4.75
N GLU A 111 -6.81 -15.14 5.34
CA GLU A 111 -7.20 -13.93 4.61
C GLU A 111 -5.94 -13.17 4.15
N ASN A 112 -5.89 -12.79 2.87
CA ASN A 112 -4.73 -12.09 2.34
C ASN A 112 -4.80 -10.58 2.62
N VAL A 113 -4.16 -10.19 3.73
CA VAL A 113 -4.01 -8.81 4.18
C VAL A 113 -3.20 -7.94 3.19
N LEU A 114 -2.52 -8.54 2.20
CA LEU A 114 -1.66 -7.84 1.24
C LEU A 114 -2.39 -7.44 -0.05
N ARG A 115 -3.67 -7.77 -0.22
CA ARG A 115 -4.44 -7.49 -1.46
C ARG A 115 -4.48 -6.00 -1.80
N GLY A 116 -4.99 -5.19 -0.88
CA GLY A 116 -5.13 -3.74 -1.09
C GLY A 116 -3.77 -3.04 -1.16
N GLU A 117 -2.81 -3.49 -0.37
CA GLU A 117 -1.44 -2.99 -0.38
C GLU A 117 -0.74 -3.23 -1.73
N LEU A 118 -0.77 -4.47 -2.24
CA LEU A 118 -0.15 -4.83 -3.50
C LEU A 118 -0.80 -4.08 -4.66
N ALA A 119 -2.14 -4.01 -4.69
CA ALA A 119 -2.88 -3.27 -5.70
C ALA A 119 -2.50 -1.78 -5.69
N ASN A 120 -2.40 -1.17 -4.52
CA ASN A 120 -2.02 0.24 -4.38
C ASN A 120 -0.57 0.49 -4.79
N ARG A 121 0.37 -0.40 -4.44
CA ARG A 121 1.78 -0.28 -4.85
C ARG A 121 1.95 -0.37 -6.36
N LEU A 122 1.23 -1.30 -6.99
CA LEU A 122 1.23 -1.44 -8.44
C LEU A 122 0.64 -0.18 -9.09
N ARG A 123 -0.49 0.30 -8.58
CA ARG A 123 -1.10 1.53 -9.06
C ARG A 123 -0.18 2.73 -8.90
N LEU A 124 0.59 2.82 -7.83
CA LEU A 124 1.59 3.88 -7.60
C LEU A 124 2.65 3.95 -8.71
N HIS A 125 3.02 2.82 -9.32
CA HIS A 125 4.04 2.81 -10.39
C HIS A 125 3.47 3.16 -11.77
N ILE A 126 2.18 2.93 -11.96
CA ILE A 126 1.57 2.85 -13.29
C ILE A 126 0.61 4.02 -13.55
N ASP A 127 -0.15 4.43 -12.54
CA ASP A 127 -1.11 5.54 -12.62
C ASP A 127 -0.43 6.80 -12.12
N GLU A 128 0.01 7.65 -13.06
CA GLU A 128 0.75 8.88 -12.76
C GLU A 128 -0.04 9.85 -11.88
N ASN A 129 -1.36 9.93 -12.05
CA ASN A 129 -2.20 10.81 -11.26
C ASN A 129 -2.31 10.29 -9.82
N TYR A 130 -2.55 8.99 -9.67
CA TYR A 130 -2.56 8.34 -8.37
C TYR A 130 -1.21 8.46 -7.66
N ARG A 131 -0.11 8.29 -8.40
CA ARG A 131 1.25 8.50 -7.90
C ARG A 131 1.44 9.93 -7.39
N LYS A 132 1.17 10.94 -8.23
CA LYS A 132 1.32 12.35 -7.88
C LYS A 132 0.50 12.71 -6.64
N GLU A 133 -0.76 12.30 -6.60
CA GLU A 133 -1.65 12.54 -5.45
C GLU A 133 -1.09 11.94 -4.16
N HIS A 134 -0.69 10.67 -4.20
CA HIS A 134 -0.24 9.96 -3.00
C HIS A 134 1.16 10.38 -2.55
N ILE A 135 2.08 10.68 -3.46
CA ILE A 135 3.40 11.22 -3.14
C ILE A 135 3.26 12.62 -2.54
N GLU A 136 2.41 13.49 -3.11
CA GLU A 136 2.20 14.83 -2.58
C GLU A 136 1.52 14.80 -1.21
N THR A 137 0.51 13.95 -1.05
CA THR A 137 -0.15 13.75 0.25
C THR A 137 0.82 13.21 1.30
N PHE A 138 1.64 12.23 0.92
CA PHE A 138 2.67 11.68 1.78
C PHE A 138 3.66 12.77 2.21
N LYS A 139 4.19 13.53 1.24
CA LYS A 139 5.16 14.60 1.47
C LYS A 139 4.61 15.69 2.38
N THR A 140 3.42 16.20 2.10
CA THR A 140 2.85 17.36 2.79
C THR A 140 2.26 17.03 4.15
N LYS A 141 1.57 15.89 4.28
CA LYS A 141 0.85 15.53 5.50
C LYS A 141 1.61 14.55 6.38
N VAL A 142 2.15 13.48 5.79
CA VAL A 142 2.74 12.38 6.56
C VAL A 142 4.17 12.69 6.96
N LEU A 143 5.02 13.01 5.99
CA LEU A 143 6.44 13.26 6.22
C LEU A 143 6.65 14.49 7.13
N THR A 144 5.88 15.56 6.92
CA THR A 144 5.89 16.74 7.78
C THR A 144 5.46 16.43 9.22
N ALA A 145 4.53 15.50 9.43
CA ALA A 145 4.02 15.20 10.77
C ALA A 145 4.79 14.11 11.51
N ILE A 146 5.66 13.35 10.83
CA ILE A 146 6.25 12.11 11.36
C ILE A 146 7.03 12.28 12.67
N HIS A 147 7.69 13.43 12.84
CA HIS A 147 8.46 13.76 14.04
C HIS A 147 7.58 14.20 15.22
N LEU A 148 6.32 14.57 14.96
CA LEU A 148 5.35 14.97 15.97
C LEU A 148 4.64 13.76 16.61
N TYR A 149 4.81 12.55 16.04
CA TYR A 149 4.21 11.31 16.54
C TYR A 149 5.22 10.54 17.39
N ASN A 150 5.30 10.93 18.66
CA ASN A 150 5.99 10.14 19.68
C ASN A 150 5.15 8.91 20.11
N ASP A 151 5.72 8.06 20.95
CA ASP A 151 5.08 6.79 21.35
C ASP A 151 3.73 6.99 22.05
N GLU A 152 3.58 8.07 22.82
CA GLU A 152 2.31 8.42 23.49
C GLU A 152 1.24 8.78 22.47
N LYS A 153 1.58 9.63 21.48
CA LYS A 153 0.65 10.03 20.43
C LYS A 153 0.24 8.85 19.57
N VAL A 154 1.19 7.98 19.20
CA VAL A 154 0.89 6.73 18.47
C VAL A 154 -0.10 5.85 19.24
N LYS A 155 0.12 5.66 20.54
CA LYS A 155 -0.79 4.89 21.40
C LYS A 155 -2.18 5.52 21.44
N LEU A 156 -2.26 6.84 21.57
CA LEU A 156 -3.52 7.57 21.61
C LEU A 156 -4.32 7.46 20.30
N SER A 157 -3.67 7.66 19.15
CA SER A 157 -4.31 7.49 17.83
C SER A 157 -4.85 6.07 17.64
N ASN A 158 -4.07 5.06 18.02
CA ASN A 158 -4.50 3.65 17.94
C ASN A 158 -5.68 3.36 18.88
N LEU A 159 -5.66 3.89 20.11
CA LEU A 159 -6.78 3.73 21.04
C LEU A 159 -8.06 4.36 20.49
N ASN A 160 -7.97 5.58 19.98
CA ASN A 160 -9.12 6.28 19.38
C ASN A 160 -9.69 5.51 18.18
N TYR A 161 -8.83 4.89 17.37
CA TYR A 161 -9.26 4.03 16.27
C TYR A 161 -10.01 2.79 16.74
N GLN A 162 -9.51 2.10 17.77
CA GLN A 162 -10.19 0.93 18.34
C GLN A 162 -11.57 1.30 18.92
N ILE A 163 -11.65 2.44 19.63
CA ILE A 163 -12.93 2.96 20.14
C ILE A 163 -13.90 3.24 18.98
N LYS A 164 -13.40 3.81 17.88
CA LYS A 164 -14.23 4.07 16.69
C LYS A 164 -14.75 2.77 16.06
N LEU A 165 -13.89 1.77 15.90
CA LEU A 165 -14.28 0.46 15.36
C LEU A 165 -15.34 -0.22 16.22
N ALA A 166 -15.14 -0.25 17.54
CA ALA A 166 -16.10 -0.83 18.47
C ALA A 166 -17.48 -0.16 18.40
N LYS A 167 -17.52 1.17 18.23
CA LYS A 167 -18.78 1.90 18.02
C LYS A 167 -19.46 1.52 16.71
N GLN A 168 -18.71 1.41 15.62
CA GLN A 168 -19.24 1.02 14.32
C GLN A 168 -19.79 -0.40 14.32
N GLU A 169 -19.15 -1.31 15.05
CA GLU A 169 -19.62 -2.68 15.25
C GLU A 169 -20.94 -2.71 16.02
N GLN A 170 -21.05 -1.98 17.13
CA GLN A 170 -22.30 -1.85 17.90
C GLN A 170 -23.43 -1.24 17.08
N GLU A 171 -23.15 -0.21 16.28
CA GLU A 171 -24.13 0.41 15.38
C GLU A 171 -24.59 -0.56 14.30
N PHE A 172 -23.69 -1.40 13.78
CA PHE A 172 -24.03 -2.43 12.80
C PHE A 172 -24.90 -3.52 13.40
N GLU A 173 -24.55 -4.06 14.58
CA GLU A 173 -25.35 -5.07 15.28
C GLU A 173 -26.77 -4.58 15.56
N ALA A 174 -26.93 -3.33 15.99
CA ALA A 174 -28.22 -2.71 16.25
C ALA A 174 -29.12 -2.52 15.00
N LEU A 175 -28.59 -2.69 13.78
CA LEU A 175 -29.40 -2.69 12.55
C LEU A 175 -30.07 -4.04 12.27
N PHE A 176 -29.63 -5.11 12.95
CA PHE A 176 -30.15 -6.47 12.77
C PHE A 176 -30.98 -6.97 13.97
N ASP A 177 -31.10 -6.15 15.03
CA ASP A 177 -32.00 -6.33 16.18
C ASP A 177 -33.32 -5.53 16.00
#